data_AF-S0ALZ6-F1
#
_entry.id   AF-S0ALZ6-F1
#
_cell.length_a   1.000
_cell.length_b   1.000
_cell.length_c   1.000
_cell.angle_alpha   90.00
_cell.angle_beta   90.00
_cell.angle_gamma   90.00
#
_symmetry.space_group_name_H-M   'P 1'
#
loop_
_entity.id
_entity.type
_entity.pdbx_description
1 polymer ?
#
loop_
_entity_poly.entity_id
_entity_poly.type
_entity_poly.pdbx_seq_one_letter_code
_entity_poly.pdbx_strand_id
1 'polypeptide(L)'
;MYKGINRINTLNPARLLDGIDVETTDELLIRRSISTMYMSLFNFWAAIEYYQNNQIGNGKGKAFTNDDFTMTRFEKSFIGIGSKYIFTLSNYRNACDHRLENPARVTSYNTESIGSERVPINNKSLRKAHESFIHILEVLKNKVDEGI
;
A
#
# COMPACT_ATOMS: atom_id res chain seq x y z
N MET A 1 3.94 -3.75 -26.65
CA MET A 1 2.88 -4.52 -25.98
C MET A 1 3.54 -5.68 -25.24
N TYR A 2 3.35 -5.78 -23.92
CA TYR A 2 3.92 -6.87 -23.12
C TYR A 2 3.36 -8.23 -23.57
N LYS A 3 4.22 -9.25 -23.70
CA LYS A 3 3.86 -10.59 -24.20
C LYS A 3 3.75 -11.67 -23.11
N GLY A 4 3.93 -11.32 -21.84
CA GLY A 4 3.81 -12.25 -20.72
C GLY A 4 2.39 -12.32 -20.14
N ILE A 5 2.21 -13.15 -19.11
CA ILE A 5 0.92 -13.32 -18.41
C ILE A 5 0.55 -12.00 -17.70
N ASN A 6 -0.67 -11.51 -17.92
CA ASN A 6 -1.23 -10.40 -17.16
C ASN A 6 -1.39 -10.83 -15.69
N ARG A 7 -0.71 -10.14 -14.77
CA ARG A 7 -0.66 -10.51 -13.34
C ARG A 7 -1.67 -9.76 -12.47
N ILE A 8 -2.52 -8.90 -13.04
CA ILE A 8 -3.52 -8.12 -12.28
C ILE A 8 -4.36 -9.06 -11.40
N ASN A 9 -4.94 -10.12 -11.99
CA ASN A 9 -5.78 -11.06 -11.25
C ASN A 9 -4.98 -11.84 -10.18
N THR A 10 -3.74 -12.23 -10.47
CA THR A 10 -2.86 -12.95 -9.54
C THR A 10 -2.43 -12.09 -8.35
N LEU A 11 -2.35 -10.79 -8.54
CA LEU A 11 -1.95 -9.81 -7.53
C LEU A 11 -3.14 -9.14 -6.83
N ASN A 12 -4.38 -9.51 -7.19
CA ASN A 12 -5.57 -8.96 -6.57
C ASN A 12 -5.57 -9.25 -5.04
N PRO A 13 -5.61 -8.21 -4.21
CA PRO A 13 -5.48 -8.36 -2.76
C PRO A 13 -6.82 -8.72 -2.09
N ALA A 14 -7.94 -8.80 -2.82
CA ALA A 14 -9.24 -9.17 -2.25
C ALA A 14 -9.23 -10.52 -1.52
N ARG A 15 -8.35 -11.44 -1.91
CA ARG A 15 -8.13 -12.72 -1.20
C ARG A 15 -7.63 -12.57 0.24
N LEU A 16 -7.16 -11.40 0.63
CA LEU A 16 -6.67 -11.12 1.98
C LEU A 16 -7.76 -10.62 2.92
N LEU A 17 -8.95 -10.26 2.41
CA LEU A 17 -10.05 -9.74 3.24
C LEU A 17 -10.46 -10.72 4.34
N ASP A 18 -10.48 -12.01 4.01
CA ASP A 18 -10.82 -13.08 4.96
C ASP A 18 -9.58 -13.73 5.61
N GLY A 19 -8.37 -13.32 5.18
CA GLY A 19 -7.10 -13.94 5.59
C GLY A 19 -6.41 -13.23 6.75
N ILE A 20 -6.92 -12.07 7.19
CA ILE A 20 -6.31 -11.25 8.23
C ILE A 20 -7.11 -11.37 9.52
N ASP A 21 -6.49 -11.94 10.55
CA ASP A 21 -7.03 -11.92 11.90
C ASP A 21 -6.85 -10.53 12.52
N VAL A 22 -7.87 -9.68 12.41
CA VAL A 22 -7.89 -8.32 12.96
C VAL A 22 -8.04 -8.28 14.50
N GLU A 23 -8.32 -9.42 15.11
CA GLU A 23 -8.49 -9.56 16.57
C GLU A 23 -7.21 -9.98 17.28
N THR A 24 -6.17 -10.36 16.52
CA THR A 24 -4.89 -10.74 17.08
C THR A 24 -4.27 -9.61 17.92
N THR A 25 -3.70 -10.00 19.05
CA THR A 25 -2.95 -9.13 19.95
C THR A 25 -1.44 -9.36 19.84
N ASP A 26 -1.01 -10.35 19.05
CA ASP A 26 0.39 -10.65 18.81
C ASP A 26 1.02 -9.57 17.90
N GLU A 27 1.99 -8.83 18.45
CA GLU A 27 2.63 -7.72 17.75
C GLU A 27 3.33 -8.16 16.46
N LEU A 28 3.95 -9.35 16.44
CA LEU A 28 4.61 -9.88 15.24
C LEU A 28 3.58 -10.14 14.14
N LEU A 29 2.43 -10.74 14.48
CA LEU A 29 1.34 -10.99 13.54
C LEU A 29 0.70 -9.67 13.07
N ILE A 30 0.53 -8.70 13.95
CA ILE A 30 0.04 -7.35 13.59
C ILE A 30 0.97 -6.71 12.56
N ARG A 31 2.28 -6.68 12.82
CA ARG A 31 3.28 -6.09 11.91
C ARG A 31 3.25 -6.76 10.54
N ARG A 32 3.22 -8.09 10.52
CA ARG A 32 3.14 -8.87 9.27
C ARG A 32 1.86 -8.60 8.51
N SER A 33 0.72 -8.50 9.19
CA SER A 33 -0.58 -8.24 8.59
C SER A 33 -0.63 -6.86 7.94
N ILE A 34 -0.17 -5.82 8.65
CA ILE A 34 -0.11 -4.45 8.12
C ILE A 34 0.81 -4.36 6.90
N SER A 35 2.01 -4.92 6.97
CA SER A 35 2.94 -4.95 5.83
C SER A 35 2.37 -5.74 4.65
N THR A 36 1.66 -6.85 4.91
CA THR A 36 1.02 -7.65 3.86
C THR A 36 -0.09 -6.85 3.16
N MET A 37 -0.96 -6.16 3.91
CA MET A 37 -1.99 -5.30 3.34
C MET A 37 -1.40 -4.22 2.43
N TYR A 38 -0.44 -3.44 2.93
CA TYR A 38 0.17 -2.35 2.16
C TYR A 38 0.85 -2.88 0.89
N MET A 39 1.70 -3.90 1.02
CA MET A 39 2.46 -4.43 -0.12
C MET A 39 1.55 -5.10 -1.16
N SER A 40 0.44 -5.70 -0.73
CA SER A 40 -0.53 -6.29 -1.65
C SER A 40 -1.24 -5.23 -2.51
N LEU A 41 -1.67 -4.11 -1.90
CA LEU A 41 -2.25 -2.98 -2.64
C LEU A 41 -1.23 -2.33 -3.57
N PHE A 42 -0.01 -2.11 -3.08
CA PHE A 42 1.09 -1.55 -3.86
C PHE A 42 1.36 -2.41 -5.12
N ASN A 43 1.50 -3.72 -4.95
CA ASN A 43 1.77 -4.64 -6.05
C ASN A 43 0.59 -4.74 -7.03
N PHE A 44 -0.65 -4.69 -6.52
CA PHE A 44 -1.84 -4.71 -7.36
C PHE A 44 -1.95 -3.45 -8.21
N TRP A 45 -1.76 -2.28 -7.61
CA TRP A 45 -1.75 -1.02 -8.33
C TRP A 45 -0.60 -0.94 -9.34
N ALA A 46 0.58 -1.43 -8.97
CA ALA A 46 1.68 -1.54 -9.90
C ALA A 46 1.31 -2.41 -11.12
N ALA A 47 0.65 -3.54 -10.90
CA ALA A 47 0.17 -4.39 -11.99
C ALA A 47 -0.83 -3.65 -12.90
N ILE A 48 -1.79 -2.93 -12.33
CA ILE A 48 -2.76 -2.11 -13.09
C ILE A 48 -2.00 -1.10 -13.97
N GLU A 49 -1.14 -0.29 -13.36
CA GLU A 49 -0.38 0.75 -14.06
C GLU A 49 0.54 0.17 -15.16
N TYR A 50 1.13 -1.01 -14.94
CA TYR A 50 1.98 -1.67 -15.93
C TYR A 50 1.16 -2.25 -17.10
N TYR A 51 0.14 -3.05 -16.80
CA TYR A 51 -0.56 -3.87 -17.80
C TYR A 51 -1.68 -3.13 -18.51
N GLN A 52 -2.40 -2.22 -17.84
CA GLN A 52 -3.51 -1.46 -18.43
C GLN A 52 -3.03 -0.10 -18.94
N ASN A 53 -2.29 0.64 -18.12
CA ASN A 53 -1.99 2.04 -18.43
C ASN A 53 -0.64 2.23 -19.14
N ASN A 54 0.16 1.16 -19.25
CA ASN A 54 1.53 1.18 -19.83
C ASN A 54 2.39 2.30 -19.19
N GLN A 55 2.21 2.52 -17.89
CA GLN A 55 2.73 3.66 -17.14
C GLN A 55 3.91 3.32 -16.22
N ILE A 56 4.26 2.04 -16.07
CA ILE A 56 5.46 1.62 -15.35
C ILE A 56 6.56 1.34 -16.36
N GLY A 57 7.72 1.95 -16.13
CA GLY A 57 8.86 1.87 -17.03
C GLY A 57 9.02 2.94 -18.09
N ASN A 58 8.49 4.15 -17.89
CA ASN A 58 8.84 5.29 -18.76
C ASN A 58 10.24 5.85 -18.42
N GLY A 59 11.22 4.97 -18.28
CA GLY A 59 12.62 5.30 -18.12
C GLY A 59 13.10 6.05 -19.35
N LYS A 60 13.24 7.38 -19.26
CA LYS A 60 13.90 8.20 -20.30
C LYS A 60 15.43 7.99 -20.33
N GLY A 61 15.95 6.87 -19.81
CA GLY A 61 17.39 6.63 -19.69
C GLY A 61 17.76 5.15 -19.76
N LYS A 62 18.92 4.86 -20.35
CA LYS A 62 19.49 3.51 -20.62
C LYS A 62 19.69 2.62 -19.38
N ALA A 63 19.39 3.10 -18.17
CA ALA A 63 19.65 2.44 -16.89
C ALA A 63 18.39 2.13 -16.05
N PHE A 64 17.21 2.57 -16.48
CA PHE A 64 15.96 2.32 -15.75
C PHE A 64 15.25 1.11 -16.35
N THR A 65 14.95 0.11 -15.51
CA THR A 65 14.12 -1.03 -15.94
C THR A 65 12.67 -0.60 -16.03
N ASN A 66 11.87 -1.32 -16.81
CA ASN A 66 10.45 -0.99 -16.98
C ASN A 66 9.59 -1.30 -15.73
N ASP A 67 10.21 -1.55 -14.58
CA ASP A 67 9.58 -1.98 -13.32
C ASP A 67 9.77 -0.95 -12.19
N ASP A 68 10.28 0.25 -12.51
CA ASP A 68 10.48 1.31 -11.52
C ASP A 68 9.14 1.93 -11.12
N PHE A 69 8.57 1.41 -10.02
CA PHE A 69 7.40 1.93 -9.34
C PHE A 69 7.74 2.23 -7.89
N THR A 70 7.59 3.49 -7.47
CA THR A 70 8.00 3.92 -6.12
C THR A 70 6.79 4.02 -5.19
N MET A 71 7.02 3.81 -3.89
CA MET A 71 6.00 4.01 -2.85
C MET A 71 5.43 5.44 -2.88
N THR A 72 6.27 6.44 -3.12
CA THR A 72 5.81 7.83 -3.29
C THR A 72 4.86 7.98 -4.47
N ARG A 73 5.11 7.30 -5.60
CA ARG A 73 4.21 7.33 -6.75
C ARG A 73 2.89 6.66 -6.42
N PHE A 74 2.94 5.49 -5.77
CA PHE A 74 1.74 4.79 -5.27
C PHE A 74 0.89 5.70 -4.38
N GLU A 75 1.47 6.30 -3.35
CA GLU A 75 0.75 7.16 -2.41
C GLU A 75 0.14 8.39 -3.08
N LYS A 76 0.88 9.02 -4.00
CA LYS A 76 0.40 10.17 -4.78
C LYS A 76 -0.80 9.82 -5.68
N SER A 77 -0.93 8.59 -6.16
CA SER A 77 -2.06 8.14 -6.98
C SER A 77 -3.41 8.20 -6.25
N PHE A 78 -3.43 8.32 -4.92
CA PHE A 78 -4.65 8.40 -4.12
C PHE A 78 -4.97 9.79 -3.58
N ILE A 79 -4.21 10.82 -3.97
CA ILE A 79 -4.50 12.19 -3.56
C ILE A 79 -5.89 12.60 -4.06
N GLY A 80 -6.76 13.02 -3.14
CA GLY A 80 -8.13 13.46 -3.39
C GLY A 80 -9.19 12.37 -3.18
N ILE A 81 -8.92 11.13 -3.62
CA ILE A 81 -9.91 10.03 -3.63
C ILE A 81 -9.71 9.05 -2.47
N GLY A 82 -8.49 8.95 -1.93
CA GLY A 82 -8.15 8.02 -0.86
C GLY A 82 -7.05 8.49 0.08
N SER A 83 -6.67 9.78 0.02
CA SER A 83 -5.50 10.35 0.72
C SER A 83 -5.41 9.90 2.18
N LYS A 84 -6.49 10.08 2.93
CA LYS A 84 -6.52 9.77 4.37
C LYS A 84 -6.19 8.30 4.62
N TYR A 85 -6.79 7.39 3.86
CA TYR A 85 -6.64 5.95 4.05
C TYR A 85 -5.26 5.46 3.60
N ILE A 86 -4.75 5.95 2.46
CA ILE A 86 -3.42 5.53 2.00
C ILE A 86 -2.32 6.03 2.95
N PHE A 87 -2.43 7.26 3.47
CA PHE A 87 -1.45 7.81 4.41
C PHE A 87 -1.55 7.12 5.77
N THR A 88 -2.76 6.79 6.22
CA THR A 88 -2.95 5.99 7.45
C THR A 88 -2.26 4.63 7.32
N LEU A 89 -2.49 3.92 6.21
CA LEU A 89 -1.88 2.61 5.98
C LEU A 89 -0.35 2.71 5.81
N SER A 90 0.14 3.72 5.09
CA SER A 90 1.57 3.98 4.93
C SER A 90 2.26 4.26 6.27
N ASN A 91 1.68 5.12 7.12
CA ASN A 91 2.23 5.40 8.44
C ASN A 91 2.31 4.15 9.31
N TYR A 92 1.27 3.32 9.32
CA TYR A 92 1.30 2.05 10.06
C TYR A 92 2.34 1.08 9.50
N ARG A 93 2.48 0.98 8.17
CA ARG A 93 3.53 0.16 7.56
C ARG A 93 4.93 0.67 7.91
N ASN A 94 5.15 1.98 7.89
CA ASN A 94 6.43 2.58 8.28
C ASN A 94 6.73 2.31 9.76
N ALA A 95 5.72 2.39 10.64
CA ALA A 95 5.83 2.00 12.04
C ALA A 95 6.25 0.52 12.20
N CYS A 96 5.76 -0.36 11.33
CA CYS A 96 6.12 -1.79 11.35
C CYS A 96 7.59 -2.06 11.02
N ASP A 97 8.26 -1.18 10.25
CA ASP A 97 9.68 -1.30 9.91
C ASP A 97 10.60 -1.03 11.13
N HIS A 98 10.11 -0.36 12.17
CA HIS A 98 10.82 -0.19 13.44
C HIS A 98 10.70 -1.45 14.30
N ARG A 99 11.63 -2.39 14.11
CA ARG A 99 11.54 -3.79 14.62
C ARG A 99 11.60 -3.97 16.15
N LEU A 100 12.06 -2.97 16.89
CA LEU A 100 12.33 -3.08 18.33
C LEU A 100 11.54 -2.11 19.21
N GLU A 101 11.04 -1.01 18.63
CA GLU A 101 10.41 0.06 19.42
C GLU A 101 8.89 0.05 19.22
N ASN A 102 8.15 0.04 20.32
CA ASN A 102 6.69 0.17 20.35
C ASN A 102 6.29 1.03 21.57
N PRO A 103 5.73 2.24 21.39
CA PRO A 103 5.35 2.88 20.12
C PRO A 103 6.52 3.22 19.18
N ALA A 104 6.39 2.85 17.91
CA ALA A 104 7.38 3.11 16.87
C ALA A 104 7.44 4.60 16.51
N ARG A 105 8.63 5.14 16.23
CA ARG A 105 8.79 6.52 15.76
C ARG A 105 8.63 6.59 14.25
N VAL A 106 7.53 7.14 13.76
CA VAL A 106 7.32 7.35 12.32
C VAL A 106 7.62 8.80 11.96
N THR A 107 8.43 8.99 10.94
CA THR A 107 8.58 10.30 10.27
C THR A 107 7.55 10.35 9.15
N SER A 108 6.53 11.18 9.30
CA SER A 108 5.51 11.39 8.28
C SER A 108 5.93 12.57 7.39
N TYR A 109 5.91 12.33 6.08
CA TYR A 109 6.13 13.35 5.05
C TYR A 109 4.76 13.77 4.53
N ASN A 110 4.09 14.68 5.23
CA ASN A 110 2.95 15.36 4.63
C ASN A 110 3.47 16.53 3.80
N THR A 111 2.75 16.88 2.74
CA THR A 111 3.15 17.91 1.74
C THR A 111 3.43 19.29 2.32
N GLU A 112 3.19 19.51 3.62
CA GLU A 112 3.28 20.80 4.30
C GLU A 112 4.16 20.79 5.56
N SER A 113 4.58 19.63 6.10
CA SER A 113 5.49 19.57 7.26
C SER A 113 6.12 18.18 7.48
N ILE A 114 7.35 18.17 8.03
CA ILE A 114 8.01 16.97 8.55
C ILE A 114 7.62 16.84 10.03
N GLY A 115 6.78 15.86 10.35
CA GLY A 115 6.41 15.51 11.72
C GLY A 115 7.02 14.17 12.13
N SER A 116 7.39 14.03 13.41
CA SER A 116 7.66 12.70 13.97
C SER A 116 6.61 12.35 15.00
N GLU A 117 5.90 11.25 14.80
CA GLU A 117 4.86 10.75 15.70
C GLU A 117 5.25 9.39 16.29
N ARG A 118 4.67 9.10 17.46
CA ARG A 118 4.79 7.79 18.14
C ARG A 118 3.56 6.97 17.81
N VAL A 119 3.72 5.95 16.99
CA VAL A 119 2.63 5.09 16.51
C VAL A 119 2.67 3.77 17.28
N PRO A 120 1.68 3.47 18.14
CA PRO A 120 1.59 2.18 18.80
C PRO A 120 1.20 1.10 17.78
N ILE A 121 1.86 -0.05 17.87
CA ILE A 121 1.51 -1.25 17.11
C ILE A 121 0.74 -2.20 18.03
N ASN A 122 -0.59 -2.23 17.84
CA ASN A 122 -1.53 -3.06 18.60
C ASN A 122 -2.77 -3.41 17.76
N ASN A 123 -3.74 -4.11 18.34
CA ASN A 123 -4.96 -4.51 17.62
C ASN A 123 -5.75 -3.28 17.07
N LYS A 124 -5.72 -2.14 17.77
CA LYS A 124 -6.39 -0.91 17.32
C LYS A 124 -5.74 -0.34 16.06
N SER A 125 -4.40 -0.34 15.97
CA SER A 125 -3.72 0.02 14.72
C SER A 125 -4.01 -0.99 13.61
N LEU A 126 -4.08 -2.28 13.93
CA LEU A 126 -4.41 -3.33 12.94
C LEU A 126 -5.79 -3.10 12.34
N ARG A 127 -6.82 -2.89 13.16
CA ARG A 127 -8.19 -2.63 12.68
C ARG A 127 -8.28 -1.39 11.79
N LYS A 128 -7.59 -0.30 12.16
CA LYS A 128 -7.53 0.92 11.34
C LYS A 128 -6.78 0.71 10.02
N ALA A 129 -5.71 -0.07 10.04
CA ALA A 129 -4.99 -0.46 8.83
C ALA A 129 -5.89 -1.32 7.93
N HIS A 130 -6.66 -2.24 8.50
CA HIS A 130 -7.61 -3.08 7.77
C HIS A 130 -8.76 -2.28 7.14
N GLU A 131 -9.35 -1.33 7.88
CA GLU A 131 -10.35 -0.39 7.35
C GLU A 131 -9.77 0.42 6.18
N SER A 132 -8.55 0.94 6.33
CA SER A 132 -7.86 1.67 5.26
C SER A 132 -7.58 0.77 4.05
N PHE A 133 -7.22 -0.49 4.29
CA PHE A 133 -6.99 -1.48 3.24
C PHE A 133 -8.25 -1.74 2.41
N ILE A 134 -9.39 -1.94 3.07
CA ILE A 134 -10.70 -2.13 2.39
C ILE A 134 -11.02 -0.94 1.50
N HIS A 135 -10.95 0.28 2.04
CA HIS A 135 -11.28 1.48 1.26
C HIS A 135 -10.34 1.69 0.07
N ILE A 136 -9.03 1.48 0.23
CA ILE A 136 -8.10 1.60 -0.89
C ILE A 136 -8.35 0.50 -1.93
N LEU A 137 -8.68 -0.71 -1.51
CA LEU A 137 -9.05 -1.78 -2.43
C LEU A 137 -10.31 -1.44 -3.24
N GLU A 138 -11.34 -0.86 -2.62
CA GLU A 138 -12.55 -0.40 -3.32
C GLU A 138 -12.21 0.67 -4.36
N VAL A 139 -11.41 1.67 -4.01
CA VAL A 139 -10.93 2.69 -4.95
C VAL A 139 -10.20 2.06 -6.14
N LEU A 140 -9.34 1.08 -5.89
CA LEU A 140 -8.60 0.38 -6.94
C LEU A 140 -9.51 -0.46 -7.84
N LYS A 141 -10.51 -1.15 -7.29
CA LYS A 141 -11.49 -1.91 -8.07
C LYS A 141 -12.28 -1.00 -9.01
N ASN A 142 -12.79 0.12 -8.50
CA ASN A 142 -13.53 1.08 -9.31
C ASN A 142 -12.68 1.61 -10.50
N LYS A 143 -11.39 1.88 -10.28
CA LYS A 143 -10.47 2.27 -11.36
C LYS A 143 -10.31 1.20 -12.44
N VAL A 144 -10.22 -0.07 -12.04
CA VAL A 144 -10.12 -1.19 -12.99
C VAL A 144 -11.40 -1.32 -13.82
N ASP A 145 -12.57 -1.16 -13.19
CA ASP A 145 -13.88 -1.27 -13.84
C ASP A 145 -14.16 -0.09 -14.78
N GLU A 146 -13.64 1.10 -14.48
CA GLU A 146 -13.77 2.30 -15.32
C GLU A 146 -12.83 2.29 -16.55
N GLY A 147 -11.85 1.38 -16.62
CA GLY A 147 -10.94 1.26 -17.76
C GLY A 147 -10.01 2.47 -17.98
N ILE A 148 -9.70 3.21 -16.91
CA ILE A 148 -8.84 4.41 -16.91
C ILE A 148 -7.42 4.11 -16.42
#